data_AF-W4F729-F1
#
_entry.id   AF-W4F729-F1
#
_cell.length_a   1.000
_cell.length_b   1.000
_cell.length_c   1.000
_cell.angle_alpha   90.00
_cell.angle_beta   90.00
_cell.angle_gamma   90.00
#
_symmetry.space_group_name_H-M   'P 1'
#
loop_
_entity.id
_entity.type
_entity.pdbx_description
1 polymer ?
#
loop_
_entity_poly.entity_id
_entity_poly.type
_entity_poly.pdbx_seq_one_letter_code
_entity_poly.pdbx_strand_id
1 'polypeptide(L)' 'MSKLSDDLLIKAYVTATTSMLNPEFIYLLKIEIMRRSLIKKVPC' A
#
# COMPACT_ATOMS: atom_id res chain seq x y z
N MET A 1 4.67 -8.94 2.09
CA MET A 1 3.40 -8.40 2.63
C MET A 1 2.20 -9.33 2.39
N SER A 2 2.40 -10.58 1.96
CA SER A 2 1.33 -11.51 1.54
C SER A 2 0.33 -11.91 2.62
N LYS A 3 0.66 -11.76 3.92
CA LYS A 3 -0.22 -12.07 5.04
C LYS A 3 -1.09 -10.89 5.52
N LEU A 4 -0.84 -9.67 5.04
CA LEU A 4 -1.68 -8.51 5.35
C LEU A 4 -3.03 -8.66 4.67
N SER A 5 -4.11 -8.29 5.36
CA SER A 5 -5.42 -8.13 4.71
C SER A 5 -5.36 -6.96 3.73
N ASP A 6 -6.25 -6.97 2.75
CA ASP A 6 -6.30 -5.92 1.72
C ASP A 6 -6.57 -4.53 2.34
N ASP A 7 -7.48 -4.44 3.31
CA ASP A 7 -7.80 -3.19 4.00
C ASP A 7 -6.60 -2.63 4.77
N LEU A 8 -5.85 -3.50 5.46
CA LEU A 8 -4.67 -3.08 6.21
C LEU A 8 -3.52 -2.70 5.27
N LEU A 9 -3.37 -3.39 4.14
CA LEU A 9 -2.38 -3.05 3.12
C LEU A 9 -2.65 -1.66 2.50
N ILE A 10 -3.91 -1.37 2.17
CA ILE A 10 -4.30 -0.06 1.62
C ILE A 10 -4.11 1.03 2.67
N LYS A 11 -4.57 0.81 3.90
CA LYS A 11 -4.38 1.76 5.01
C LYS A 11 -2.89 2.05 5.23
N ALA A 12 -2.04 1.02 5.23
CA ALA A 12 -0.61 1.18 5.38
C ALA A 12 0.00 2.02 4.25
N TYR A 13 -0.40 1.79 3.00
CA TYR A 13 0.07 2.59 1.85
C TYR A 13 -0.30 4.07 1.97
N VAL A 14 -1.57 4.35 2.28
CA VAL A 14 -2.05 5.73 2.45
C VAL A 14 -1.31 6.41 3.60
N THR A 15 -1.26 5.78 4.77
CA THR A 15 -0.57 6.33 5.94
C THR A 15 0.92 6.56 5.67
N ALA A 16 1.62 5.59 5.07
CA ALA A 16 3.04 5.72 4.76
C ALA A 16 3.34 6.86 3.78
N THR A 17 2.46 7.05 2.79
CA THR A 17 2.56 8.15 1.81
C THR A 17 2.32 9.50 2.48
N THR A 18 1.25 9.65 3.27
CA THR A 18 0.94 10.90 3.98
C THR A 18 2.01 11.28 5.01
N SER A 19 2.60 10.29 5.68
CA SER A 19 3.68 10.50 6.65
C SER A 19 5.06 10.67 6.01
N MET A 20 5.15 10.67 4.68
CA MET A 20 6.42 10.78 3.94
C MET A 20 7.48 9.79 4.45
N LEU A 21 7.06 8.55 4.69
CA LEU A 21 7.99 7.49 5.11
C LEU A 21 8.97 7.16 3.98
N ASN A 22 9.90 6.26 4.28
CA ASN A 22 10.91 5.81 3.33
C ASN A 22 10.27 5.44 1.96
N PRO A 23 10.74 6.03 0.84
CA PRO A 23 10.18 5.80 -0.49
C PRO A 23 10.23 4.35 -0.96
N GLU A 24 11.26 3.59 -0.58
CA GLU A 24 11.40 2.16 -0.89
C GLU A 24 10.31 1.34 -0.18
N PHE A 25 10.01 1.67 1.08
CA PHE A 25 8.91 1.05 1.80
C PHE A 25 7.56 1.32 1.14
N ILE A 26 7.30 2.57 0.73
CA ILE A 26 6.10 2.95 0.00
C ILE A 26 6.01 2.20 -1.34
N TYR A 27 7.14 2.04 -2.03
CA TYR A 27 7.22 1.30 -3.28
C TYR A 27 6.86 -0.18 -3.09
N LEU A 28 7.36 -0.82 -2.03
CA LEU A 28 7.02 -2.22 -1.72
C LEU A 28 5.51 -2.40 -1.45
N LEU A 29 4.89 -1.46 -0.75
CA LEU A 29 3.43 -1.46 -0.53
C LEU A 29 2.68 -1.30 -1.86
N LYS A 30 3.12 -0.38 -2.73
CA LYS A 30 2.54 -0.16 -4.06
C LYS A 30 2.63 -1.41 -4.92
N ILE A 31 3.78 -2.09 -4.93
CA ILE A 31 3.97 -3.33 -5.70
C ILE A 31 3.03 -4.43 -5.21
N GLU A 32 2.86 -4.60 -3.89
CA GLU A 32 1.92 -5.58 -3.37
C GLU A 32 0.46 -5.24 -3.71
N ILE A 33 0.07 -3.96 -3.68
CA ILE A 33 -1.26 -3.49 -4.12
C ILE A 33 -1.49 -3.81 -5.60
N MET A 34 -0.50 -3.56 -6.46
CA MET A 34 -0.57 -3.89 -7.89
C MET A 34 -0.67 -5.41 -8.10
N ARG A 35 0.17 -6.19 -7.39
CA ARG A 35 0.19 -7.66 -7.47
C ARG A 35 -1.19 -8.27 -7.13
N ARG A 36 -1.91 -7.69 -6.17
CA ARG A 36 -3.26 -8.13 -5.77
C ARG A 36 -4.39 -7.48 -6.56
N SER A 37 -4.08 -6.66 -7.57
CA SER A 37 -5.07 -5.93 -8.37
C SER A 37 -5.98 -5.00 -7.54
N LEU A 38 -5.45 -4.42 -6.45
CA LEU A 38 -6.20 -3.58 -5.51
C LEU A 38 -6.16 -2.08 -5.82
N ILE A 39 -5.57 -1.68 -6.94
CA ILE A 39 -5.38 -0.26 -7.32
C ILE A 39 -6.70 0.52 -7.26
N LYS A 40 -7.82 -0.08 -7.66
CA LYS A 40 -9.15 0.54 -7.63
C LYS A 40 -9.70 0.83 -6.23
N LYS A 41 -9.11 0.23 -5.19
CA LYS A 41 -9.50 0.43 -3.78
C LYS A 41 -8.62 1.44 -3.06
N VAL A 42 -7.53 1.90 -3.70
CA VAL A 42 -6.70 2.97 -3.14
C VAL A 42 -7.46 4.28 -3.28
N PRO A 43 -7.72 5.02 -2.18
CA PRO A 43 -8.37 6.32 -2.28
C PRO A 43 -7.45 7.30 -3.02
N CYS A 44 -8.04 8.09 -3.92
CA CYS A 44 -7.38 9.15 -4.69
C CYS A 44 -6.85 10.26 -3.78
#